data_AF-A0AB35KAR5-F1
#
_entry.id   AF-A0AB35KAR5-F1
#
_cell.length_a   1.000
_cell.length_b   1.000
_cell.length_c   1.000
_cell.angle_alpha   90.00
_cell.angle_beta   90.00
_cell.angle_gamma   90.00
#
_symmetry.space_group_name_H-M   'P 1'
#
loop_
_entity.id
_entity.type
_entity.pdbx_description
1 polymer ?
#
loop_
_entity_poly.entity_id
_entity_poly.type
_entity_poly.pdbx_seq_one_letter_code
_entity_poly.pdbx_strand_id
1 'polypeptide(L)'
;MRRIACRTAHEWLDKSDEVFEQFHEKHRCDVFVVLYPPKDYVYDPPNYSPTSKAIIDGLTDAGIWSDDNKNIIRRTSFEHGGLSGDTKMWKVELVVKVVEG
;
A
#
# COMPACT_ATOMS: atom_id res chain seq x y z
N MET A 1 -11.26 0.25 -5.48
CA MET A 1 -10.04 0.68 -4.78
C MET A 1 -9.01 1.28 -5.72
N ARG A 2 -8.61 0.63 -6.83
CA ARG A 2 -7.63 1.14 -7.82
C ARG A 2 -7.70 2.64 -8.14
N ARG A 3 -8.81 3.12 -8.69
CA ARG A 3 -9.00 4.55 -9.02
C ARG A 3 -8.92 5.47 -7.81
N ILE A 4 -9.39 5.03 -6.65
CA ILE A 4 -9.35 5.81 -5.41
C ILE A 4 -7.89 5.92 -4.95
N ALA A 5 -7.16 4.80 -4.91
CA ALA A 5 -5.74 4.77 -4.55
C ALA A 5 -4.90 5.65 -5.48
N CYS A 6 -5.10 5.55 -6.79
CA CYS A 6 -4.40 6.38 -7.78
C CYS A 6 -4.66 7.88 -7.54
N ARG A 7 -5.92 8.28 -7.39
CA ARG A 7 -6.27 9.68 -7.12
C ARG A 7 -5.68 10.17 -5.79
N THR A 8 -5.81 9.40 -4.72
CA THR A 8 -5.26 9.76 -3.41
C THR A 8 -3.73 9.88 -3.43
N ALA A 9 -3.04 9.06 -4.22
CA ALA A 9 -1.59 9.18 -4.41
C ALA A 9 -1.22 10.47 -5.13
N HIS A 10 -1.92 10.85 -6.21
CA HIS A 10 -1.70 12.14 -6.86
C HIS A 10 -1.99 13.32 -5.92
N GLU A 11 -3.10 13.27 -5.18
CA GLU A 11 -3.42 14.30 -4.18
C GLU A 11 -2.34 14.44 -3.09
N TRP A 12 -1.61 13.36 -2.79
CA TRP A 12 -0.48 13.39 -1.86
C TRP A 12 0.79 13.95 -2.53
N LEU A 13 1.13 13.47 -3.73
CA LEU A 13 2.28 13.96 -4.51
C LEU A 13 2.18 15.45 -4.77
N ASP A 14 1.01 15.95 -5.15
CA ASP A 14 0.76 17.37 -5.42
C ASP A 14 0.90 18.27 -4.17
N LYS A 15 0.79 17.68 -2.97
CA LYS A 15 0.94 18.38 -1.68
C LYS A 15 2.34 18.22 -1.07
N SER A 16 3.17 17.34 -1.63
CA SER A 16 4.50 17.09 -1.12
C SER A 16 5.45 18.20 -1.58
N ASP A 17 6.14 18.83 -0.64
CA ASP A 17 7.25 19.75 -0.97
C ASP A 17 8.52 18.99 -1.38
N GLU A 18 8.57 17.68 -1.14
CA GLU A 18 9.66 16.80 -1.54
C GLU A 18 9.41 16.18 -2.92
N VAL A 19 10.46 16.16 -3.75
CA VAL A 19 10.45 15.41 -5.00
C VAL A 19 10.48 13.91 -4.68
N PHE A 20 9.35 13.25 -4.89
CA PHE A 20 9.26 11.80 -4.75
C PHE A 20 10.03 11.09 -5.87
N GLU A 21 11.00 10.26 -5.51
CA GLU A 21 11.67 9.36 -6.43
C GLU A 21 10.84 8.08 -6.61
N GLN A 22 10.41 7.81 -7.84
CA GLN A 22 9.68 6.59 -8.18
C GLN A 22 10.54 5.34 -7.95
N PHE A 23 9.97 4.28 -7.38
CA PHE A 23 10.66 2.99 -7.26
C PHE A 23 10.80 2.28 -8.62
N HIS A 24 11.96 1.66 -8.84
CA HIS A 24 12.30 0.93 -10.07
C HIS A 24 13.33 -0.18 -9.76
N GLU A 25 13.83 -0.90 -10.76
CA GLU A 25 14.66 -2.10 -10.54
C GLU A 25 15.95 -1.87 -9.71
N LYS A 26 16.49 -0.64 -9.68
CA LYS A 26 17.68 -0.28 -8.88
C LYS A 26 17.32 0.45 -7.58
N HIS A 27 16.07 0.88 -7.43
CA HIS A 27 15.53 1.53 -6.25
C HIS A 27 14.25 0.80 -5.86
N ARG A 28 14.40 -0.34 -5.19
CA ARG A 28 13.33 -1.31 -4.92
C ARG A 28 12.67 -1.05 -3.58
N CYS A 29 11.48 -1.60 -3.37
CA CYS A 29 10.75 -1.48 -2.13
C CYS A 29 10.18 -2.81 -1.60
N ASP A 30 9.90 -2.82 -0.31
CA ASP A 30 8.99 -3.76 0.33
C ASP A 30 7.68 -3.04 0.66
N VAL A 31 6.56 -3.74 0.48
CA VAL A 31 5.21 -3.27 0.81
C VAL A 31 4.65 -4.10 1.96
N PHE A 32 4.18 -3.44 3.01
CA PHE A 32 3.53 -4.07 4.16
C PHE A 32 2.08 -3.62 4.17
N VAL A 33 1.15 -4.56 3.97
CA VAL A 33 -0.29 -4.31 4.03
C VAL A 33 -0.74 -4.51 5.48
N VAL A 34 -1.06 -3.42 6.16
CA VAL A 34 -1.52 -3.44 7.54
C VAL A 34 -3.03 -3.24 7.58
N LEU A 35 -3.74 -4.23 8.09
CA LEU A 35 -5.20 -4.23 8.18
C LEU A 35 -5.64 -3.93 9.60
N TYR A 36 -6.57 -3.00 9.71
CA TYR A 36 -7.15 -2.60 10.98
C TYR A 36 -8.68 -2.81 10.92
N PRO A 37 -9.22 -3.86 11.57
CA PRO A 37 -10.65 -4.08 11.64
C PRO A 37 -11.36 -3.06 12.54
N PRO A 38 -12.66 -2.81 12.34
CA PRO A 38 -13.45 -1.93 13.19
C PRO A 38 -13.74 -2.51 14.58
N LYS A 39 -13.67 -3.84 14.72
CA LYS A 39 -13.93 -4.61 15.93
C LYS A 39 -12.96 -5.78 16.00
N ASP A 40 -12.90 -6.42 17.16
CA ASP A 40 -12.08 -7.61 17.38
C ASP A 40 -12.66 -8.83 16.65
N TYR A 41 -12.41 -8.90 15.34
CA TYR A 41 -12.79 -10.01 14.48
C TYR A 41 -11.65 -11.02 14.39
N VAL A 42 -12.00 -12.31 14.30
CA VAL A 42 -11.07 -13.33 13.83
C VAL A 42 -11.09 -13.32 12.31
N TYR A 43 -9.94 -13.07 11.69
CA TYR A 43 -9.77 -13.05 10.24
C TYR A 43 -8.31 -13.33 9.87
N ASP A 44 -8.08 -13.80 8.64
CA ASP A 44 -6.72 -13.96 8.11
C ASP A 44 -6.35 -12.73 7.27
N PRO A 45 -5.30 -11.97 7.62
CA PRO A 45 -4.87 -10.82 6.83
C PRO A 45 -4.64 -11.11 5.34
N PRO A 46 -4.04 -12.25 4.92
CA PRO A 46 -3.85 -12.56 3.50
C PRO A 46 -5.14 -12.68 2.67
N ASN A 47 -6.30 -12.94 3.28
CA ASN A 47 -7.58 -13.04 2.56
C ASN A 47 -8.01 -11.70 1.94
N TYR A 48 -7.41 -10.58 2.37
CA TYR A 48 -7.64 -9.25 1.81
C TYR A 48 -6.64 -8.87 0.72
N SER A 49 -5.87 -9.85 0.23
CA SER A 49 -4.99 -9.66 -0.92
C SER A 49 -5.70 -9.12 -2.18
N PRO A 50 -6.97 -9.48 -2.52
CA PRO A 50 -7.62 -8.86 -3.68
C PRO A 50 -7.86 -7.36 -3.50
N THR A 51 -8.26 -6.93 -2.29
CA THR A 51 -8.45 -5.51 -1.96
C THR A 51 -7.13 -4.76 -2.03
N SER A 52 -6.07 -5.34 -1.45
CA SER A 52 -4.74 -4.73 -1.38
C SER A 52 -4.08 -4.68 -2.75
N LYS A 53 -4.23 -5.72 -3.57
CA LYS A 53 -3.78 -5.74 -4.97
C LYS A 53 -4.43 -4.61 -5.77
N ALA A 54 -5.73 -4.38 -5.59
CA ALA A 54 -6.40 -3.27 -6.25
C ALA A 54 -5.86 -1.90 -5.78
N ILE A 55 -5.37 -1.76 -4.54
CA ILE A 55 -4.70 -0.52 -4.08
C ILE A 55 -3.33 -0.40 -4.74
N ILE A 56 -2.52 -1.47 -4.68
CA ILE A 56 -1.18 -1.56 -5.29
C ILE A 56 -1.23 -1.20 -6.77
N ASP A 57 -2.18 -1.78 -7.53
CA ASP A 57 -2.43 -1.43 -8.93
C ASP A 57 -2.67 0.07 -9.15
N GLY A 58 -3.39 0.71 -8.24
CA GLY A 58 -3.68 2.15 -8.33
C GLY A 58 -2.46 3.00 -8.05
N LEU A 59 -1.55 2.53 -7.18
CA LEU A 59 -0.27 3.16 -6.93
C LEU A 59 0.70 2.96 -8.10
N THR A 60 0.60 1.84 -8.83
CA THR A 60 1.26 1.66 -10.14
C THR A 60 0.76 2.70 -11.13
N ASP A 61 -0.56 2.85 -11.27
CA ASP A 61 -1.17 3.83 -12.19
C ASP A 61 -0.75 5.27 -11.85
N ALA A 62 -0.56 5.57 -10.55
CA ALA A 62 -0.10 6.88 -10.09
C ALA A 62 1.41 7.10 -10.19
N GLY A 63 2.18 6.07 -10.57
CA GLY A 63 3.63 6.16 -10.73
C GLY A 63 4.42 6.16 -9.42
N ILE A 64 3.90 5.61 -8.33
CA ILE A 64 4.68 5.41 -7.09
C ILE A 64 5.86 4.46 -7.33
N TRP A 65 5.63 3.43 -8.15
CA TRP A 65 6.65 2.55 -8.72
C TRP A 65 6.39 2.40 -10.22
N SER A 66 7.43 2.04 -10.98
CA SER A 66 7.29 1.86 -12.43
C SER A 66 6.44 0.64 -12.82
N ASP A 67 6.38 -0.40 -11.97
CA ASP A 67 5.57 -1.61 -12.09
C ASP A 67 5.51 -2.30 -10.70
N ASP A 68 4.47 -3.09 -10.40
CA ASP A 68 4.28 -3.79 -9.12
C ASP A 68 4.86 -5.22 -9.10
N ASN A 69 5.63 -5.57 -10.14
CA ASN A 69 6.26 -6.88 -10.27
C ASN A 69 7.41 -7.12 -9.27
N LYS A 70 7.86 -8.38 -9.20
CA LYS A 70 8.89 -8.85 -8.25
C LYS A 70 10.25 -8.14 -8.36
N ASN A 71 10.56 -7.53 -9.50
CA ASN A 71 11.84 -6.83 -9.70
C ASN A 71 11.85 -5.48 -8.98
N ILE A 72 10.69 -4.92 -8.65
CA ILE A 72 10.55 -3.60 -8.02
C ILE A 72 10.00 -3.75 -6.61
N ILE A 73 8.83 -4.40 -6.47
CA ILE A 73 8.28 -4.80 -5.18
C ILE A 73 8.88 -6.15 -4.81
N ARG A 74 9.87 -6.14 -3.90
CA ARG A 74 10.58 -7.37 -3.49
C ARG A 74 9.72 -8.24 -2.57
N ARG A 75 8.92 -7.63 -1.70
CA ARG A 75 8.09 -8.30 -0.71
C ARG A 75 6.75 -7.61 -0.59
N THR A 76 5.70 -8.40 -0.46
CA THR A 76 4.40 -7.96 0.05
C THR A 76 4.04 -8.80 1.27
N SER A 77 3.87 -8.19 2.44
CA SER A 77 3.38 -8.86 3.66
C SER A 77 1.97 -8.41 4.02
N PHE A 78 1.28 -9.21 4.84
CA PHE A 78 -0.06 -8.92 5.35
C PHE A 78 -0.05 -9.03 6.88
N GLU A 79 -0.44 -7.96 7.56
CA GLU A 79 -0.27 -7.80 9.00
C GLU A 79 -1.56 -7.31 9.65
N HIS A 80 -1.79 -7.73 10.89
CA HIS A 80 -2.84 -7.16 11.75
C HIS A 80 -2.27 -5.95 12.49
N GLY A 81 -2.89 -4.78 12.32
CA GLY A 81 -2.44 -3.51 12.91
C GLY A 81 -3.11 -3.12 14.22
N GLY A 82 -4.04 -3.93 14.75
CA GLY A 82 -4.97 -3.51 15.82
C GLY A 82 -6.27 -2.93 15.26
N LEU A 83 -7.05 -2.23 16.08
CA LEU A 83 -8.35 -1.69 15.67
C LEU A 83 -8.20 -0.43 14.80
N SER A 84 -9.14 -0.18 13.89
CA SER A 84 -9.13 0.99 12.99
C SER A 84 -9.36 2.33 13.70
N GLY A 85 -9.86 2.29 14.93
CA GLY A 85 -10.36 3.47 15.65
C GLY A 85 -11.76 3.92 15.22
N ASP A 86 -12.32 3.33 14.17
CA ASP A 86 -13.70 3.54 13.72
C ASP A 86 -14.50 2.23 13.87
N THR A 87 -15.53 2.25 14.71
CA THR A 87 -16.32 1.05 15.04
C THR A 87 -17.13 0.46 13.87
N LYS A 88 -17.13 1.10 12.70
CA LYS A 88 -17.86 0.69 11.50
C LYS A 88 -16.97 0.48 10.27
N MET A 89 -15.79 1.11 10.22
CA MET A 89 -14.93 1.11 9.03
C MET A 89 -13.63 0.34 9.26
N TRP A 90 -13.23 -0.45 8.26
CA TRP A 90 -11.88 -0.99 8.17
C TRP A 90 -10.91 0.11 7.72
N LYS A 91 -9.70 0.12 8.28
CA LYS A 91 -8.57 0.90 7.73
C LYS A 91 -7.59 -0.08 7.10
N VAL A 92 -7.10 0.29 5.91
CA VAL A 92 -6.00 -0.40 5.22
C VAL A 92 -4.87 0.60 5.05
N GLU A 93 -3.69 0.22 5.50
CA GLU A 93 -2.47 1.03 5.38
C GLU A 93 -1.45 0.25 4.57
N LEU A 94 -0.85 0.92 3.58
CA LEU A 94 0.30 0.39 2.86
C LEU A 94 1.52 1.13 3.36
N VAL A 95 2.39 0.41 4.06
CA VAL A 95 3.70 0.94 4.44
C VAL A 95 4.68 0.52 3.36
N VAL A 96 5.31 1.50 2.72
CA VAL A 96 6.32 1.26 1.68
C VAL A 96 7.69 1.59 2.26
N LYS A 97 8.62 0.65 2.19
CA LYS A 97 10.00 0.84 2.68
C LYS A 97 10.98 0.60 1.55
N VAL A 98 11.92 1.52 1.38
CA VAL A 98 13.07 1.33 0.50
C VAL A 98 13.82 0.08 0.96
N VAL A 99 14.27 -0.74 0.02
CA VAL A 99 15.20 -1.83 0.30
C VAL A 99 16.61 -1.26 0.30
N GLU A 100 17.21 -1.15 1.47
CA GLU A 100 18.65 -0.90 1.58
C GLU A 100 19.40 -2.16 1.10
N GLY A 101 20.33 -1.96 0.17
CA GLY A 101 21.14 -3.01 -0.45
C GLY A 101 22.29 -3.48 0.42
#